data_AF-A0A537H5Q1-F1
#
_entry.id   AF-A0A537H5Q1-F1
#
_cell.length_a   1.000
_cell.length_b   1.000
_cell.length_c   1.000
_cell.angle_alpha   90.00
_cell.angle_beta   90.00
_cell.angle_gamma   90.00
#
_symmetry.space_group_name_H-M   'P 1'
#
loop_
_entity.id
_entity.type
_entity.pdbx_description
1 polymer ?
#
loop_
_entity_poly.entity_id
_entity_poly.type
_entity_poly.pdbx_seq_one_letter_code
_entity_poly.pdbx_strand_id
1 'polypeptide(L)'
;MFDPGERLSKLVQMRASTDIRLGTGWIFSAIASYVLWTTLAALFLTGLLQRIPSFTIPVILGSIFFDATTLLSLLGICASTGLAYLVFRVVDRQNKHALRIREIFSESLRRIESETRPGQLNVLLPLNSAEQDFSALLQNTHERSAILWAMLVLIPYLGWLFLIITLYHLSEESNVHERMERLLLEDLDRILGATGSQRIPVETHYLPSRSSTGFLLASLFTIGIGSIFWLYEMISSPNRHFGYHSDFEPNLLAAFARSQVARSGT
;
A
#
# COMPACT_ATOMS: atom_id res chain seq x y z
N MET A 1 -24.89 -21.38 8.81
CA MET A 1 -23.70 -21.22 9.65
C MET A 1 -22.56 -21.81 8.83
N PHE A 2 -21.70 -20.96 8.25
CA PHE A 2 -20.57 -21.44 7.44
C PHE A 2 -19.52 -22.07 8.36
N ASP A 3 -18.87 -23.13 7.90
CA ASP A 3 -17.73 -23.72 8.60
C ASP A 3 -16.58 -22.68 8.68
N PRO A 4 -16.06 -22.34 9.87
CA PRO A 4 -14.91 -21.44 10.03
C PRO A 4 -13.70 -21.82 9.16
N GLY A 5 -13.51 -23.11 8.89
CA GLY A 5 -12.46 -23.60 7.97
C GLY A 5 -12.68 -23.18 6.51
N GLU A 6 -13.93 -23.17 6.07
CA GLU A 6 -14.33 -22.75 4.72
C GLU A 6 -14.10 -21.24 4.53
N ARG A 7 -14.39 -20.43 5.56
CA ARG A 7 -14.18 -18.98 5.52
C ARG A 7 -12.71 -18.60 5.42
N LEU A 8 -11.85 -19.21 6.24
CA LEU A 8 -10.40 -18.92 6.20
C LEU A 8 -9.79 -19.32 4.85
N SER A 9 -10.19 -20.48 4.30
CA SER A 9 -9.76 -20.91 2.96
C SER A 9 -10.19 -19.91 1.87
N LYS A 10 -11.45 -19.46 1.92
CA LYS A 10 -11.96 -18.44 0.99
C LYS A 10 -11.16 -17.15 1.07
N LEU A 11 -10.83 -16.68 2.28
CA LEU A 11 -10.01 -15.47 2.47
C LEU A 11 -8.63 -15.61 1.83
N VAL A 12 -7.95 -16.73 2.00
CA VAL A 12 -6.65 -16.98 1.34
C VAL A 12 -6.79 -17.03 -0.18
N GLN A 13 -7.86 -17.62 -0.71
CA GLN A 13 -8.13 -17.64 -2.15
C GLN A 13 -8.40 -16.25 -2.74
N MET A 14 -8.97 -15.32 -1.95
CA MET A 14 -9.22 -13.94 -2.40
C MET A 14 -7.96 -13.17 -2.76
N ARG A 15 -6.76 -13.66 -2.40
CA ARG A 15 -5.47 -13.07 -2.75
C ARG A 15 -5.33 -12.72 -4.22
N ALA A 16 -5.82 -13.57 -5.12
CA ALA A 16 -5.77 -13.33 -6.56
C ALA A 16 -6.47 -12.02 -6.98
N SER A 17 -7.42 -11.54 -6.18
CA SER A 17 -8.20 -10.32 -6.43
C SER A 17 -7.77 -9.11 -5.60
N THR A 18 -7.11 -9.31 -4.46
CA THR A 18 -6.68 -8.22 -3.56
C THR A 18 -5.22 -7.85 -3.73
N ASP A 19 -4.33 -8.83 -3.97
CA ASP A 19 -2.87 -8.66 -3.95
C ASP A 19 -2.31 -8.56 -5.35
N ILE A 20 -2.92 -7.68 -6.14
CA ILE A 20 -2.56 -7.54 -7.53
C ILE A 20 -1.19 -6.85 -7.61
N ARG A 21 -0.20 -7.56 -8.14
CA ARG A 21 1.14 -7.03 -8.39
C ARG A 21 1.10 -6.07 -9.56
N LEU A 22 1.65 -4.88 -9.36
CA LEU A 22 1.75 -3.85 -10.40
C LEU A 22 3.12 -3.91 -11.06
N GLY A 23 3.15 -3.82 -12.38
CA GLY A 23 4.40 -3.69 -13.13
C GLY A 23 5.08 -2.35 -12.81
N THR A 24 6.39 -2.37 -12.59
CA THR A 24 7.17 -1.14 -12.31
C THR A 24 7.20 -0.17 -13.49
N GLY A 25 6.98 -0.65 -14.72
CA GLY A 25 6.92 0.18 -15.93
C GLY A 25 5.82 1.26 -15.92
N TRP A 26 4.79 1.14 -15.07
CA TRP A 26 3.80 2.21 -14.90
C TRP A 26 4.42 3.53 -14.40
N ILE A 27 5.63 3.49 -13.83
CA ILE A 27 6.35 4.68 -13.40
C ILE A 27 6.67 5.64 -14.55
N PHE A 28 6.74 5.15 -15.80
CA PHE A 28 6.95 6.00 -16.96
C PHE A 28 5.81 7.01 -17.16
N SER A 29 4.58 6.69 -16.74
CA SER A 29 3.47 7.64 -16.74
C SER A 29 3.71 8.80 -15.77
N ALA A 30 4.28 8.50 -14.59
CA ALA A 30 4.65 9.52 -13.60
C ALA A 30 5.77 10.43 -14.14
N ILE A 31 6.82 9.83 -14.70
CA ILE A 31 7.95 10.56 -15.30
C ILE A 31 7.47 11.45 -16.45
N ALA A 32 6.69 10.91 -17.38
CA ALA A 32 6.14 11.65 -18.50
C ALA A 32 5.28 12.83 -18.02
N SER A 33 4.37 12.58 -17.07
CA SER A 33 3.55 13.63 -16.45
C SER A 33 4.42 14.75 -15.85
N TYR A 34 5.48 14.39 -15.13
CA TYR A 34 6.36 15.35 -14.47
C TYR A 34 7.08 16.23 -15.49
N VAL A 35 7.72 15.59 -16.48
CA VAL A 35 8.49 16.28 -17.52
C VAL A 35 7.59 17.20 -18.34
N LEU A 36 6.38 16.76 -18.70
CA LEU A 36 5.46 17.56 -19.51
C LEU A 36 4.98 18.81 -18.75
N TRP A 37 4.55 18.67 -17.50
CA TRP A 37 4.08 19.82 -16.71
C TRP A 37 5.21 20.77 -16.31
N THR A 38 6.40 20.26 -16.00
CA THR A 38 7.56 21.12 -15.69
C THR A 38 8.09 21.84 -16.92
N THR A 39 8.11 21.18 -18.08
CA THR A 39 8.43 21.83 -19.36
C THR A 39 7.43 22.94 -19.64
N LEU A 40 6.13 22.66 -19.56
CA LEU A 40 5.08 23.65 -19.81
C LEU A 40 5.18 24.85 -18.84
N ALA A 41 5.45 24.60 -17.56
CA ALA A 41 5.68 25.65 -16.56
C ALA A 41 6.90 26.51 -16.90
N ALA A 42 8.01 25.90 -17.33
CA ALA A 42 9.22 26.61 -17.74
C ALA A 42 8.98 27.47 -19.00
N LEU A 43 8.23 26.96 -19.99
CA LEU A 43 7.84 27.72 -21.18
C LEU A 43 6.95 28.92 -20.81
N PHE A 44 6.00 28.73 -19.92
CA PHE A 44 5.14 29.81 -19.45
C PHE A 44 5.94 30.89 -18.69
N LEU A 45 6.85 30.46 -17.79
CA LEU A 45 7.70 31.36 -17.02
C LEU A 45 8.66 32.16 -17.92
N THR A 46 9.29 31.52 -18.90
CA THR A 46 10.18 32.20 -19.86
C THR A 46 9.42 33.21 -20.70
N GLY A 47 8.21 32.87 -21.18
CA GLY A 47 7.33 33.81 -21.88
C GLY A 47 6.89 35.00 -21.01
N LEU A 48 6.68 34.80 -19.71
CA LEU A 48 6.40 35.89 -18.76
C LEU A 48 7.62 36.80 -18.58
N LEU A 49 8.80 36.23 -18.38
CA LEU A 49 10.04 36.99 -18.17
C LEU A 49 10.43 37.83 -19.39
N GLN A 50 10.17 37.36 -20.60
CA GLN A 50 10.40 38.13 -21.84
C GLN A 50 9.59 39.43 -21.93
N ARG A 51 8.48 39.55 -21.20
CA ARG A 51 7.70 40.81 -21.13
C ARG A 51 8.41 41.88 -20.31
N ILE A 52 9.45 41.53 -19.56
CA ILE A 52 10.23 42.44 -18.75
C ILE A 52 11.40 42.94 -19.62
N PRO A 53 11.49 44.26 -19.93
CA PRO A 53 12.50 44.80 -20.85
C PRO A 53 13.96 44.48 -20.47
N SER A 54 14.22 44.25 -19.18
CA SER A 54 15.55 43.92 -18.64
C SER A 54 15.99 42.48 -18.90
N PHE A 55 15.09 41.59 -19.35
CA PHE A 55 15.39 40.18 -19.63
C PHE A 55 15.43 39.91 -21.14
N THR A 56 16.63 39.87 -21.72
CA THR A 56 16.84 39.45 -23.12
C THR A 56 17.02 37.93 -23.18
N ILE A 57 15.90 37.20 -23.21
CA ILE A 57 15.91 35.74 -23.45
C ILE A 57 15.88 35.49 -24.96
N PRO A 58 16.77 34.64 -25.53
CA PRO A 58 16.78 34.35 -26.95
C PRO A 58 15.39 33.96 -27.50
N VAL A 59 14.97 34.63 -28.59
CA VAL A 59 13.61 34.53 -29.20
C VAL A 59 13.21 33.10 -29.58
N ILE A 60 14.19 32.22 -29.79
CA ILE A 60 13.98 30.79 -30.11
C ILE A 60 13.18 30.06 -29.01
N LEU A 61 13.28 30.49 -27.74
CA LEU A 61 12.52 29.91 -26.62
C LEU A 61 11.16 30.58 -26.39
N GLY A 62 10.99 31.83 -26.83
CA GLY A 62 9.78 32.64 -26.58
C GLY A 62 8.65 32.49 -27.58
N SER A 63 8.97 31.99 -28.77
CA SER A 63 8.07 31.92 -29.92
C SER A 63 7.41 30.54 -30.10
N ILE A 64 7.36 29.74 -29.03
CA ILE A 64 6.67 28.44 -29.06
C ILE A 64 5.20 28.70 -29.37
N PHE A 65 4.83 28.42 -30.61
CA PHE A 65 3.52 28.62 -31.19
C PHE A 65 2.42 28.05 -30.27
N PHE A 66 1.25 28.69 -30.27
CA PHE A 66 0.05 28.26 -29.57
C PHE A 66 -0.25 26.76 -29.77
N ASP A 67 0.14 26.20 -30.92
CA ASP A 67 -0.05 24.79 -31.28
C ASP A 67 0.83 23.83 -30.46
N ALA A 68 2.09 24.21 -30.19
CA ALA A 68 3.03 23.35 -29.46
C ALA A 68 2.71 23.30 -27.95
N THR A 69 2.29 24.42 -27.35
CA THR A 69 1.85 24.45 -25.94
C THR A 69 0.53 23.71 -25.76
N THR A 70 -0.39 23.81 -26.73
CA THR A 70 -1.63 23.03 -26.76
C THR A 70 -1.34 21.53 -26.82
N LEU A 71 -0.46 21.09 -27.73
CA LEU A 71 -0.07 19.68 -27.84
C LEU A 71 0.58 19.16 -26.55
N LEU A 72 1.53 19.91 -25.97
CA LEU A 72 2.18 19.53 -24.71
C LEU A 72 1.18 19.43 -23.55
N SER A 73 0.18 20.31 -23.50
CA SER A 73 -0.88 20.26 -22.49
C SER A 73 -1.74 19.01 -22.63
N LEU A 74 -2.13 18.65 -23.86
CA LEU A 74 -2.90 17.43 -24.14
C LEU A 74 -2.09 16.18 -23.75
N LEU A 75 -0.81 16.12 -24.15
CA LEU A 75 0.08 15.02 -23.75
C LEU A 75 0.24 14.96 -22.23
N GLY A 76 0.35 16.12 -21.56
CA GLY A 76 0.43 16.23 -20.11
C GLY A 76 -0.78 15.62 -19.42
N ILE A 77 -1.99 15.94 -19.89
CA ILE A 77 -3.25 15.36 -19.39
C ILE A 77 -3.31 13.85 -19.62
N CYS A 78 -2.91 13.38 -20.81
CA CYS A 78 -2.87 11.94 -21.10
C CYS A 78 -1.90 11.20 -20.16
N ALA A 79 -0.69 11.74 -19.95
CA ALA A 79 0.29 11.17 -19.03
C ALA A 79 -0.21 11.21 -17.57
N SER A 80 -0.84 12.31 -17.15
CA SER A 80 -1.46 12.46 -15.82
C SER A 80 -2.62 11.49 -15.60
N THR A 81 -3.35 11.10 -16.65
CA THR A 81 -4.39 10.05 -16.55
C THR A 81 -3.76 8.68 -16.26
N GLY A 82 -2.62 8.37 -16.91
CA GLY A 82 -1.83 7.19 -16.58
C GLY A 82 -1.29 7.19 -15.15
N LEU A 83 -0.84 8.35 -14.65
CA LEU A 83 -0.43 8.53 -13.26
C LEU A 83 -1.61 8.39 -12.28
N ALA A 84 -2.76 8.99 -12.57
CA ALA A 84 -3.97 8.90 -11.76
C ALA A 84 -4.45 7.45 -11.64
N TYR A 85 -4.44 6.71 -12.75
CA TYR A 85 -4.72 5.27 -12.75
C TYR A 85 -3.75 4.49 -11.87
N LEU A 86 -2.44 4.80 -11.95
CA LEU A 86 -1.45 4.15 -11.11
C LEU A 86 -1.69 4.44 -9.62
N VAL A 87 -1.96 5.68 -9.25
CA VAL A 87 -2.30 6.08 -7.87
C VAL A 87 -3.56 5.36 -7.40
N PHE A 88 -4.61 5.30 -8.21
CA PHE A 88 -5.81 4.53 -7.93
C PHE A 88 -5.46 3.08 -7.59
N ARG A 89 -4.70 2.40 -8.46
CA ARG A 89 -4.32 1.00 -8.29
C ARG A 89 -3.47 0.77 -7.04
N VAL A 90 -2.57 1.69 -6.73
CA VAL A 90 -1.68 1.61 -5.56
C VAL A 90 -2.47 1.77 -4.26
N VAL A 91 -3.42 2.71 -4.18
CA VAL A 91 -4.26 2.88 -2.99
C VAL A 91 -5.27 1.73 -2.86
N ASP A 92 -5.96 1.39 -3.94
CA ASP A 92 -7.00 0.35 -3.96
C ASP A 92 -6.48 -1.02 -3.52
N ARG A 93 -5.32 -1.44 -4.02
CA ARG A 93 -4.73 -2.73 -3.64
C ARG A 93 -4.29 -2.77 -2.18
N GLN A 94 -3.81 -1.64 -1.63
CA GLN A 94 -3.42 -1.59 -0.21
C GLN A 94 -4.65 -1.69 0.68
N ASN A 95 -5.73 -0.98 0.37
CA ASN A 95 -6.99 -1.09 1.11
C ASN A 95 -7.52 -2.54 1.07
N LYS A 96 -7.59 -3.14 -0.12
CA LYS A 96 -8.08 -4.51 -0.31
C LYS A 96 -7.23 -5.54 0.43
N HIS A 97 -5.92 -5.39 0.37
CA HIS A 97 -4.98 -6.25 1.09
C HIS A 97 -5.17 -6.10 2.60
N ALA A 98 -5.14 -4.88 3.13
CA ALA A 98 -5.30 -4.62 4.55
C ALA A 98 -6.62 -5.17 5.09
N LEU A 99 -7.72 -5.00 4.35
CA LEU A 99 -9.02 -5.58 4.70
C LEU A 99 -8.99 -7.11 4.75
N ARG A 100 -8.40 -7.77 3.75
CA ARG A 100 -8.27 -9.23 3.74
C ARG A 100 -7.47 -9.75 4.93
N ILE A 101 -6.32 -9.13 5.19
CA ILE A 101 -5.44 -9.53 6.29
C ILE A 101 -6.13 -9.35 7.64
N ARG A 102 -6.89 -8.27 7.83
CA ARG A 102 -7.73 -8.08 9.02
C ARG A 102 -8.75 -9.22 9.19
N GLU A 103 -9.42 -9.62 8.11
CA GLU A 103 -10.38 -10.73 8.15
C GLU A 103 -9.70 -12.07 8.44
N ILE A 104 -8.50 -12.32 7.89
CA ILE A 104 -7.70 -13.53 8.16
C ILE A 104 -7.33 -13.61 9.65
N PHE A 105 -6.84 -12.52 10.24
CA PHE A 105 -6.52 -12.48 11.67
C PHE A 105 -7.75 -12.65 12.54
N SER A 106 -8.84 -11.92 12.23
CA SER A 106 -10.10 -12.03 12.96
C SER A 106 -10.63 -13.46 12.96
N GLU A 107 -10.60 -14.14 11.81
CA GLU A 107 -11.06 -15.53 11.71
C GLU A 107 -10.12 -16.51 12.41
N SER A 108 -8.82 -16.29 12.32
CA SER A 108 -7.82 -17.12 13.01
C SER A 108 -7.99 -17.05 14.53
N LEU A 109 -8.15 -15.85 15.10
CA LEU A 109 -8.35 -15.65 16.53
C LEU A 109 -9.68 -16.26 17.01
N ARG A 110 -10.80 -15.96 16.33
CA ARG A 110 -12.12 -16.57 16.64
C ARG A 110 -12.08 -18.08 16.63
N ARG A 111 -11.36 -18.66 15.68
CA ARG A 111 -11.23 -20.11 15.57
C ARG A 111 -10.47 -20.69 16.76
N ILE A 112 -9.33 -20.10 17.12
CA ILE A 112 -8.57 -20.49 18.31
C ILE A 112 -9.45 -20.39 19.55
N GLU A 113 -10.17 -19.28 19.72
CA GLU A 113 -11.08 -19.05 20.85
C GLU A 113 -12.12 -20.19 20.95
N SER A 114 -12.82 -20.48 19.84
CA SER A 114 -13.84 -21.54 19.79
C SER A 114 -13.29 -22.95 20.07
N GLU A 115 -12.01 -23.15 19.80
CA GLU A 115 -11.30 -24.40 19.99
C GLU A 115 -10.62 -24.50 21.37
N THR A 116 -10.57 -23.43 22.16
CA THR A 116 -9.84 -23.37 23.45
C THR A 116 -10.77 -23.64 24.63
N ARG A 117 -10.36 -24.53 25.54
CA ARG A 117 -11.14 -24.83 26.75
C ARG A 117 -10.93 -23.74 27.83
N PRO A 118 -11.93 -23.40 28.66
CA PRO A 118 -11.83 -22.35 29.69
C PRO A 118 -10.67 -22.49 30.70
N GLY A 119 -10.10 -23.68 30.87
CA GLY A 119 -8.96 -23.93 31.77
C GLY A 119 -7.57 -23.78 31.12
N GLN A 120 -7.47 -23.55 29.81
CA GLN A 120 -6.20 -23.47 29.08
C GLN A 120 -5.61 -22.05 29.15
N LEU A 121 -5.21 -21.62 30.34
CA LEU A 121 -4.69 -20.27 30.59
C LEU A 121 -3.45 -19.92 29.75
N ASN A 122 -2.64 -20.91 29.40
CA ASN A 122 -1.46 -20.77 28.53
C ASN A 122 -1.81 -20.37 27.08
N VAL A 123 -3.07 -20.55 26.67
CA VAL A 123 -3.60 -20.15 25.35
C VAL A 123 -4.49 -18.92 25.48
N LEU A 124 -5.34 -18.86 26.50
CA LEU A 124 -6.32 -17.78 26.69
C LEU A 124 -5.68 -16.42 27.00
N LEU A 125 -4.60 -16.39 27.79
CA LEU A 125 -3.90 -15.13 28.10
C LEU A 125 -3.30 -14.45 26.87
N PRO A 126 -2.47 -15.12 26.05
CA PRO A 126 -1.94 -14.51 24.83
C PRO A 126 -3.03 -14.25 23.78
N LEU A 127 -4.08 -15.09 23.70
CA LEU A 127 -5.22 -14.86 22.81
C LEU A 127 -5.96 -13.56 23.15
N ASN A 128 -6.31 -13.35 24.41
CA ASN A 128 -7.02 -12.15 24.85
C ASN A 128 -6.17 -10.87 24.64
N SER A 129 -4.85 -10.96 24.88
CA SER A 129 -3.92 -9.87 24.58
C SER A 129 -3.92 -9.54 23.07
N ALA A 130 -3.80 -10.56 22.22
CA ALA A 130 -3.78 -10.39 20.77
C ALA A 130 -5.10 -9.80 20.24
N GLU A 131 -6.24 -10.21 20.77
CA GLU A 131 -7.55 -9.66 20.41
C GLU A 131 -7.72 -8.20 20.85
N GLN A 132 -7.26 -7.86 22.05
CA GLN A 132 -7.29 -6.49 22.54
C GLN A 132 -6.42 -5.57 21.69
N ASP A 133 -5.17 -5.98 21.41
CA ASP A 133 -4.24 -5.22 20.58
C ASP A 133 -4.76 -5.06 19.15
N PHE A 134 -5.30 -6.14 18.58
CA PHE A 134 -5.93 -6.11 17.27
C PHE A 134 -7.11 -5.14 17.22
N SER A 135 -8.03 -5.21 18.19
CA SER A 135 -9.19 -4.32 18.27
C SER A 135 -8.80 -2.86 18.39
N ALA A 136 -7.81 -2.54 19.24
CA ALA A 136 -7.30 -1.18 19.39
C ALA A 136 -6.73 -0.61 18.08
N LEU A 137 -6.07 -1.45 17.28
CA LEU A 137 -5.51 -1.05 16.00
C LEU A 137 -6.58 -0.91 14.91
N LEU A 138 -7.60 -1.77 14.90
CA LEU A 138 -8.74 -1.66 13.98
C LEU A 138 -9.49 -0.34 14.13
N GLN A 139 -9.68 0.13 15.37
CA GLN A 139 -10.37 1.39 15.66
C GLN A 139 -9.64 2.62 15.08
N ASN A 140 -8.32 2.53 14.93
CA ASN A 140 -7.48 3.62 14.44
C ASN A 140 -7.14 3.50 12.94
N THR A 141 -7.64 2.48 12.24
CA THR A 141 -7.34 2.24 10.84
C THR A 141 -8.49 2.72 9.95
N HIS A 142 -8.21 3.65 9.04
CA HIS A 142 -9.19 4.20 8.11
C HIS A 142 -8.91 3.78 6.68
N GLU A 143 -9.95 3.42 5.94
CA GLU A 143 -9.85 3.18 4.50
C GLU A 143 -9.84 4.51 3.74
N ARG A 144 -8.99 4.62 2.73
CA ARG A 144 -8.92 5.82 1.88
C ARG A 144 -9.65 5.63 0.56
N SER A 145 -10.34 6.66 0.09
CA SER A 145 -10.96 6.61 -1.24
C SER A 145 -9.89 6.66 -2.35
N ALA A 146 -9.63 5.53 -3.00
CA ALA A 146 -8.68 5.44 -4.11
C ALA A 146 -9.06 6.35 -5.28
N ILE A 147 -10.37 6.51 -5.54
CA ILE A 147 -10.89 7.37 -6.61
C ILE A 147 -10.61 8.84 -6.29
N LEU A 148 -10.84 9.27 -5.04
CA LEU A 148 -10.58 10.64 -4.62
C LEU A 148 -9.12 11.03 -4.85
N TRP A 149 -8.18 10.21 -4.39
CA TRP A 149 -6.74 10.49 -4.55
C TRP A 149 -6.32 10.49 -6.03
N ALA A 150 -6.86 9.58 -6.83
CA ALA A 150 -6.62 9.57 -8.27
C ALA A 150 -7.12 10.85 -8.97
N MET A 151 -8.32 11.34 -8.62
CA MET A 151 -8.86 12.58 -9.15
C MET A 151 -8.03 13.80 -8.74
N LEU A 152 -7.57 13.85 -7.48
CA LEU A 152 -6.73 14.95 -6.99
C LEU A 152 -5.39 15.03 -7.72
N VAL A 153 -4.77 13.89 -8.05
CA VAL A 153 -3.50 13.83 -8.79
C VAL A 153 -3.66 14.25 -10.26
N LEU A 154 -4.88 14.23 -10.81
CA LEU A 154 -5.14 14.65 -12.18
C LEU A 154 -5.10 16.18 -12.36
N ILE A 155 -5.19 16.95 -11.27
CA ILE A 155 -5.21 18.42 -11.33
C ILE A 155 -3.85 18.91 -11.87
N PRO A 156 -3.83 19.68 -12.98
CA PRO A 156 -2.59 20.23 -13.51
C PRO A 156 -1.79 21.01 -12.46
N TYR A 157 -0.48 20.77 -12.43
CA TYR A 157 0.49 21.35 -11.47
C TYR A 157 0.28 20.92 -10.00
N LEU A 158 -0.93 21.10 -9.45
CA LEU A 158 -1.26 20.77 -8.06
C LEU A 158 -1.30 19.26 -7.80
N GLY A 159 -1.52 18.45 -8.83
CA GLY A 159 -1.56 16.99 -8.73
C GLY A 159 -0.29 16.38 -8.14
N TRP A 160 0.86 17.04 -8.32
CA TRP A 160 2.13 16.64 -7.72
C TRP A 160 2.16 16.82 -6.19
N LEU A 161 1.54 17.88 -5.68
CA LEU A 161 1.40 18.09 -4.25
C LEU A 161 0.48 17.00 -3.66
N PHE A 162 -0.64 16.72 -4.32
CA PHE A 162 -1.54 15.65 -3.90
C PHE A 162 -0.91 14.27 -3.99
N LEU A 163 -0.04 14.02 -4.97
CA LEU A 163 0.73 12.78 -5.06
C LEU A 163 1.62 12.62 -3.81
N ILE A 164 2.39 13.65 -3.45
CA ILE A 164 3.26 13.63 -2.26
C ILE A 164 2.45 13.35 -0.99
N ILE A 165 1.31 14.03 -0.82
CA ILE A 165 0.42 13.83 0.32
C ILE A 165 -0.13 12.39 0.35
N THR A 166 -0.55 11.87 -0.82
CA THR A 166 -1.03 10.49 -0.95
C THR A 166 0.04 9.50 -0.50
N LEU A 167 1.27 9.65 -1.02
CA LEU A 167 2.39 8.76 -0.73
C LEU A 167 2.82 8.82 0.74
N TYR A 168 2.75 10.01 1.36
CA TYR A 168 3.01 10.18 2.79
C TYR A 168 2.06 9.35 3.63
N HIS A 169 0.76 9.54 3.43
CA HIS A 169 -0.26 8.80 4.18
C HIS A 169 -0.16 7.30 3.94
N LEU A 170 0.02 6.90 2.69
CA LEU A 170 0.11 5.49 2.31
C LEU A 170 1.33 4.80 2.93
N SER A 171 2.46 5.53 3.07
CA SER A 171 3.66 5.01 3.70
C SER A 171 3.50 4.85 5.21
N GLU A 172 2.88 5.83 5.88
CA GLU A 172 2.57 5.74 7.31
C GLU A 172 1.63 4.57 7.59
N GLU A 173 0.56 4.44 6.81
CA GLU A 173 -0.40 3.34 6.96
C GLU A 173 0.25 1.98 6.69
N SER A 174 1.09 1.87 5.66
CA SER A 174 1.85 0.64 5.39
C SER A 174 2.81 0.30 6.53
N ASN A 175 3.49 1.28 7.13
CA ASN A 175 4.39 1.06 8.27
C ASN A 175 3.62 0.58 9.51
N VAL A 176 2.43 1.14 9.77
CA VAL A 176 1.55 0.70 10.87
C VAL A 176 1.03 -0.71 10.60
N HIS A 177 0.59 -0.98 9.37
CA HIS A 177 0.10 -2.29 8.94
C HIS A 177 1.16 -3.39 9.10
N GLU A 178 2.37 -3.17 8.58
CA GLU A 178 3.47 -4.14 8.67
C GLU A 178 3.92 -4.38 10.12
N ARG A 179 3.83 -3.37 10.99
CA ARG A 179 4.12 -3.53 12.43
C ARG A 179 3.05 -4.35 13.12
N MET A 180 1.77 -4.04 12.87
CA MET A 180 0.64 -4.79 13.40
C MET A 180 0.71 -6.25 12.98
N GLU A 181 0.89 -6.51 11.69
CA GLU A 181 0.93 -7.87 11.16
C GLU A 181 2.03 -8.70 11.83
N ARG A 182 3.21 -8.12 12.02
CA ARG A 182 4.32 -8.79 12.70
C ARG A 182 3.95 -9.20 14.13
N LEU A 183 3.38 -8.29 14.91
CA LEU A 183 2.95 -8.57 16.28
C LEU A 183 1.89 -9.69 16.31
N LEU A 184 0.89 -9.60 15.44
CA LEU A 184 -0.17 -10.61 15.36
C LEU A 184 0.34 -11.98 14.91
N LEU A 185 1.29 -12.03 13.97
CA LEU A 185 1.91 -13.27 13.54
C LEU A 185 2.77 -13.89 14.65
N GLU A 186 3.51 -13.08 15.42
CA GLU A 186 4.26 -13.54 16.58
C GLU A 186 3.33 -14.11 17.67
N ASP A 187 2.20 -13.46 17.94
CA ASP A 187 1.23 -13.95 18.91
C ASP A 187 0.51 -15.21 18.42
N LEU A 188 0.13 -15.27 17.13
CA LEU A 188 -0.41 -16.48 16.53
C LEU A 188 0.58 -17.65 16.61
N ASP A 189 1.87 -17.44 16.35
CA ASP A 189 2.88 -18.50 16.48
C ASP A 189 3.01 -19.01 17.93
N ARG A 190 2.99 -18.10 18.91
CA ARG A 190 2.99 -18.45 20.34
C ARG A 190 1.76 -19.28 20.70
N ILE A 191 0.58 -18.83 20.26
CA ILE A 191 -0.71 -19.49 20.52
C ILE A 191 -0.77 -20.87 19.87
N LEU A 192 -0.37 -20.99 18.59
CA LEU A 192 -0.33 -22.27 17.89
C LEU A 192 0.65 -23.24 18.55
N GLY A 193 1.82 -22.76 18.99
CA GLY A 193 2.75 -23.54 19.79
C GLY A 193 2.15 -24.03 21.11
N ALA A 194 1.39 -23.18 21.81
CA ALA A 194 0.74 -23.53 23.08
C ALA A 194 -0.41 -24.55 22.91
N THR A 195 -1.04 -24.61 21.73
CA THR A 195 -2.07 -25.61 21.40
C THR A 195 -1.51 -26.93 20.87
N GLY A 196 -0.18 -27.05 20.72
CA GLY A 196 0.46 -28.21 20.10
C GLY A 196 0.29 -28.28 18.58
N SER A 197 -0.21 -27.20 17.96
CA SER A 197 -0.36 -27.09 16.51
C SER A 197 0.99 -26.80 15.85
N GLN A 198 1.06 -27.03 14.53
CA GLN A 198 2.25 -26.67 13.76
C GLN A 198 2.48 -25.15 13.84
N ARG A 199 3.67 -24.76 14.30
CA ARG A 199 4.12 -23.38 14.33
C ARG A 199 4.27 -22.78 12.93
N ILE A 200 4.07 -21.48 12.83
CA ILE A 200 4.20 -20.76 11.56
C ILE A 200 5.61 -20.16 11.55
N PRO A 201 6.43 -20.44 10.52
CA PRO A 201 7.71 -19.78 10.38
C PRO A 201 7.47 -18.29 10.11
N VAL A 202 7.52 -17.46 11.16
CA VAL A 202 7.44 -16.00 11.05
C VAL A 202 8.82 -15.49 10.67
N GLU A 203 8.99 -15.06 9.42
CA GLU A 203 10.24 -14.44 8.99
C GLU A 203 10.25 -12.97 9.43
N THR A 204 10.93 -12.68 10.54
CA THR A 204 10.83 -11.39 11.26
C THR A 204 11.46 -10.19 10.55
N HIS A 205 12.16 -10.39 9.43
CA HIS A 205 12.97 -9.37 8.73
C HIS A 205 12.37 -8.86 7.41
N TYR A 206 11.07 -9.06 7.18
CA TYR A 206 10.56 -9.05 5.81
C TYR A 206 10.66 -7.68 5.09
N LEU A 207 10.45 -6.55 5.75
CA LEU A 207 10.63 -5.22 5.17
C LEU A 207 11.09 -4.19 6.23
N PRO A 208 12.13 -3.38 5.96
CA PRO A 208 12.49 -2.26 6.83
C PRO A 208 11.42 -1.16 6.74
N SER A 209 11.08 -0.55 7.88
CA SER A 209 10.18 0.60 7.93
C SER A 209 10.69 1.72 7.05
N ARG A 210 9.81 2.33 6.27
CA ARG A 210 10.18 3.44 5.37
C ARG A 210 10.08 4.75 6.12
N SER A 211 11.07 5.63 5.97
CA SER A 211 10.98 6.99 6.52
C SER A 211 10.07 7.86 5.67
N SER A 212 8.78 7.87 5.96
CA SER A 212 7.78 8.70 5.25
C SER A 212 8.17 10.17 5.28
N THR A 213 8.68 10.64 6.42
CA THR A 213 9.22 12.01 6.58
C THR A 213 10.45 12.24 5.71
N GLY A 214 11.36 11.28 5.62
CA GLY A 214 12.54 11.37 4.75
C GLY A 214 12.15 11.51 3.28
N PHE A 215 11.21 10.70 2.80
CA PHE A 215 10.69 10.81 1.44
C PHE A 215 9.91 12.10 1.19
N LEU A 216 9.13 12.58 2.17
CA LEU A 216 8.45 13.86 2.09
C LEU A 216 9.45 15.00 1.89
N LEU A 217 10.47 15.09 2.74
CA LEU A 217 11.51 16.11 2.65
C LEU A 217 12.29 16.01 1.33
N ALA A 218 12.67 14.80 0.91
CA ALA A 218 13.34 14.59 -0.37
C ALA A 218 12.47 15.04 -1.55
N SER A 219 11.16 14.76 -1.52
CA SER A 219 10.22 15.17 -2.56
C SER A 219 10.07 16.68 -2.61
N LEU A 220 9.97 17.36 -1.47
CA LEU A 220 9.87 18.83 -1.42
C LEU A 220 11.16 19.50 -1.89
N PHE A 221 12.32 19.03 -1.40
CA PHE A 221 13.62 19.59 -1.75
C PHE A 221 13.95 19.44 -3.25
N THR A 222 13.47 18.36 -3.87
CA THR A 222 13.66 18.10 -5.30
C THR A 222 12.49 18.56 -6.17
N ILE A 223 11.59 19.40 -5.64
CA ILE A 223 10.44 19.96 -6.36
C ILE A 223 9.61 18.85 -7.04
N GLY A 224 9.34 17.78 -6.30
CA GLY A 224 8.51 16.65 -6.71
C GLY A 224 9.25 15.46 -7.33
N ILE A 225 10.51 15.57 -7.76
CA ILE A 225 11.22 14.44 -8.40
C ILE A 225 11.34 13.25 -7.44
N GLY A 226 11.64 13.49 -6.16
CA GLY A 226 11.73 12.45 -5.13
C GLY A 226 10.45 11.63 -4.97
N SER A 227 9.29 12.20 -5.31
CA SER A 227 8.00 11.50 -5.23
C SER A 227 7.87 10.40 -6.28
N ILE A 228 8.61 10.47 -7.39
CA ILE A 228 8.64 9.41 -8.42
C ILE A 228 9.33 8.17 -7.87
N PHE A 229 10.52 8.34 -7.26
CA PHE A 229 11.21 7.23 -6.62
C PHE A 229 10.38 6.66 -5.45
N TRP A 230 9.73 7.52 -4.68
CA TRP A 230 8.83 7.09 -3.62
C TRP A 230 7.64 6.28 -4.14
N LEU A 231 7.01 6.71 -5.23
CA LEU A 231 5.94 5.96 -5.89
C LEU A 231 6.43 4.59 -6.39
N TYR A 232 7.67 4.51 -6.91
CA TYR A 232 8.29 3.24 -7.26
C TYR A 232 8.43 2.30 -6.05
N GLU A 233 8.82 2.81 -4.88
CA GLU A 233 8.86 2.01 -3.64
C GLU A 233 7.46 1.56 -3.20
N MET A 234 6.45 2.42 -3.34
CA MET A 234 5.03 2.07 -3.10
C MET A 234 4.46 1.07 -4.11
N ILE A 235 5.16 0.82 -5.22
CA ILE A 235 4.87 -0.26 -6.16
C ILE A 235 5.61 -1.54 -5.74
N SER A 236 6.92 -1.43 -5.62
CA SER A 236 7.85 -2.56 -5.49
C SER A 236 7.76 -3.24 -4.14
N SER A 237 7.62 -2.47 -3.06
CA SER A 237 7.61 -3.05 -1.72
C SER A 237 6.35 -3.87 -1.43
N PRO A 238 5.12 -3.40 -1.73
CA PRO A 238 3.94 -4.25 -1.61
C PRO A 238 3.98 -5.48 -2.53
N ASN A 239 4.61 -5.39 -3.71
CA ASN A 239 4.77 -6.58 -4.57
C ASN A 239 5.60 -7.68 -3.88
N ARG A 240 6.66 -7.32 -3.15
CA ARG A 240 7.45 -8.26 -2.34
C ARG A 240 6.62 -8.77 -1.17
N HIS A 241 5.95 -7.88 -0.46
CA HIS A 241 5.05 -8.22 0.65
C HIS A 241 3.98 -9.24 0.24
N PHE A 242 3.34 -9.06 -0.91
CA PHE A 242 2.37 -10.01 -1.43
C PHE A 242 3.00 -11.37 -1.83
N GLY A 243 4.30 -11.39 -2.12
CA GLY A 243 5.08 -12.62 -2.25
C GLY A 243 5.23 -13.37 -0.94
N TYR A 244 5.51 -12.67 0.16
CA TYR A 244 5.50 -13.27 1.48
C TYR A 244 4.19 -13.96 1.80
N HIS A 245 3.09 -13.20 1.67
CA HIS A 245 1.74 -13.71 1.89
C HIS A 245 1.46 -14.89 0.99
N SER A 246 2.04 -14.92 -0.21
CA SER A 246 1.86 -16.06 -1.09
C SER A 246 2.38 -17.37 -0.55
N ASP A 247 3.47 -17.29 0.21
CA ASP A 247 4.25 -18.43 0.68
C ASP A 247 3.80 -18.86 2.09
N PHE A 248 3.40 -17.93 2.96
CA PHE A 248 3.07 -18.28 4.36
C PHE A 248 1.59 -18.63 4.60
N GLU A 249 0.62 -17.97 3.96
CA GLU A 249 -0.81 -18.20 4.28
C GLU A 249 -1.26 -19.66 4.03
N PRO A 250 -0.72 -20.43 3.06
CA PRO A 250 -1.01 -21.87 2.95
C PRO A 250 -0.56 -22.67 4.18
N ASN A 251 0.55 -22.28 4.83
CA ASN A 251 1.03 -22.91 6.05
C ASN A 251 0.11 -22.59 7.25
N LEU A 252 -0.42 -21.36 7.32
CA LEU A 252 -1.45 -20.98 8.28
C LEU A 252 -2.69 -21.87 8.13
N LEU A 253 -3.19 -22.04 6.89
CA LEU A 253 -4.32 -22.94 6.61
C LEU A 253 -4.03 -24.39 7.02
N ALA A 254 -2.84 -24.90 6.69
CA ALA A 254 -2.45 -26.25 7.03
C ALA A 254 -2.35 -26.48 8.54
N ALA A 255 -1.86 -25.49 9.30
CA ALA A 255 -1.79 -25.55 10.76
C ALA A 255 -3.19 -25.74 11.37
N PHE A 256 -4.16 -24.96 10.90
CA PHE A 256 -5.55 -25.06 11.35
C PHE A 256 -6.26 -26.33 10.86
N ALA A 257 -6.01 -26.80 9.64
CA ALA A 257 -6.61 -28.05 9.15
C ALA A 257 -6.14 -29.27 9.99
N ARG A 258 -4.86 -29.30 10.36
CA ARG A 258 -4.29 -30.40 11.16
C ARG A 258 -4.74 -30.36 12.62
N SER A 259 -4.96 -29.18 13.20
CA SER A 259 -5.50 -29.07 14.57
C SER A 259 -6.90 -29.70 14.68
N GLN A 260 -7.74 -29.57 13.64
CA GLN A 260 -9.05 -30.22 13.55
C GLN A 260 -8.94 -31.75 13.49
N VAL A 261 -8.08 -32.28 12.61
CA VAL A 261 -7.93 -33.74 12.43
C VAL A 261 -7.41 -34.43 13.69
N ALA A 262 -6.46 -33.81 14.41
CA ALA A 262 -5.93 -34.36 15.65
C ALA A 262 -6.98 -34.48 16.77
N ARG A 263 -8.08 -33.70 16.69
CA ARG A 263 -9.14 -33.66 17.70
C ARG A 263 -10.36 -34.51 17.36
N SER A 264 -10.60 -34.81 16.08
CA SER A 264 -11.69 -35.71 15.67
C SER A 264 -11.33 -37.20 15.77
N GLY A 265 -10.04 -37.51 15.96
CA GLY A 265 -9.53 -38.86 16.18
C GLY A 265 -9.40 -39.29 17.65
N THR A 266 -9.86 -38.48 18.60
CA THR A 266 -9.92 -38.77 20.06
C THR A 266 -11.37 -38.76 20.53
#